data_AF-A0A7V9A5G9-F1
#
_entry.id   AF-A0A7V9A5G9-F1
#
_cell.length_a   1.000
_cell.length_b   1.000
_cell.length_c   1.000
_cell.angle_alpha   90.00
_cell.angle_beta   90.00
_cell.angle_gamma   90.00
#
_symmetry.space_group_name_H-M   'P 1'
#
loop_
_entity.id
_entity.type
_entity.pdbx_description
1 polymer ?
#
loop_
_entity_poly.entity_id
_entity_poly.type
_entity_poly.pdbx_seq_one_letter_code
_entity_poly.pdbx_strand_id
1 'polypeptide(L)'
;MRLFGLLFMLSIGLMLCSGCFGQKGLETAPVTGIVTYNGKPLPYGRVSFRPPAGSPATGEIQSDGRFSLSTYGNGDGAIVGTHQVSVTATEVDAGVMAATAANTEMTVPKSMIPKKYTSFSTSELTAEVVSSGKNQFALELND
;
A
#
# COMPACT_ATOMS: atom_id res chain seq x y z
N MET A 1 -17.04 -67.14 -0.82
CA MET A 1 -16.23 -67.55 0.35
C MET A 1 -14.79 -67.66 -0.14
N ARG A 2 -13.97 -66.62 -0.05
CA ARG A 2 -13.02 -66.42 1.04
C ARG A 2 -12.64 -64.94 1.15
N LEU A 3 -13.08 -64.35 2.24
CA LEU A 3 -12.51 -63.17 2.90
C LEU A 3 -11.19 -63.63 3.55
N PHE A 4 -10.08 -62.92 3.40
CA PHE A 4 -8.95 -62.78 4.36
C PHE A 4 -7.72 -62.16 3.67
N GLY A 5 -7.12 -61.11 4.25
CA GLY A 5 -5.82 -60.60 3.78
C GLY A 5 -5.49 -59.17 4.21
N LEU A 6 -5.48 -58.91 5.52
CA LEU A 6 -4.88 -57.74 6.15
C LEU A 6 -3.37 -57.66 5.85
N LEU A 7 -2.81 -56.48 5.49
CA LEU A 7 -1.61 -55.83 6.06
C LEU A 7 -0.96 -54.81 5.08
N PHE A 8 -0.95 -53.53 5.49
CA PHE A 8 0.27 -52.76 5.79
C PHE A 8 1.29 -52.44 4.66
N MET A 9 1.31 -51.17 4.22
CA MET A 9 2.49 -50.27 4.05
C MET A 9 2.06 -49.10 3.16
N LEU A 10 1.83 -47.89 3.69
CA LEU A 10 2.86 -46.90 4.06
C LEU A 10 3.66 -46.39 2.85
N SER A 11 3.69 -45.06 2.71
CA SER A 11 4.69 -44.24 1.99
C SER A 11 4.22 -43.70 0.63
N ILE A 12 3.76 -42.45 0.58
CA ILE A 12 4.58 -41.25 0.32
C ILE A 12 4.88 -41.12 -1.18
N GLY A 13 4.08 -40.29 -1.84
CA GLY A 13 4.38 -39.69 -3.15
C GLY A 13 4.29 -38.18 -2.97
N LEU A 14 5.33 -37.65 -2.33
CA LEU A 14 5.50 -36.31 -1.80
C LEU A 14 5.24 -35.22 -2.85
N MET A 15 4.14 -34.49 -2.60
CA MET A 15 4.00 -33.04 -2.71
C MET A 15 5.32 -32.30 -3.02
N LEU A 16 5.54 -31.99 -4.29
CA LEU A 16 6.48 -30.96 -4.71
C LEU A 16 5.66 -29.82 -5.33
N CYS A 17 4.90 -29.13 -4.48
CA CYS A 17 4.70 -27.71 -4.70
C CYS A 17 6.09 -27.08 -4.58
N SER A 18 6.75 -26.87 -5.71
CA SER A 18 7.89 -25.96 -5.81
C SER A 18 7.39 -24.57 -5.41
N GLY A 19 7.42 -24.33 -4.10
CA GLY A 19 7.18 -23.02 -3.51
C GLY A 19 8.07 -22.03 -4.23
N CYS A 20 7.42 -21.07 -4.89
CA CYS A 20 8.03 -19.95 -5.56
C CYS A 20 9.02 -19.30 -4.58
N PHE A 21 10.31 -19.41 -4.89
CA PHE A 21 11.40 -18.85 -4.09
C PHE A 21 11.37 -17.32 -4.27
N GLY A 22 10.44 -16.66 -3.58
CA GLY A 22 10.31 -15.21 -3.57
C GLY A 22 11.40 -14.59 -2.72
N GLN A 23 12.09 -13.58 -3.26
CA GLN A 23 13.07 -12.77 -2.52
C GLN A 23 12.48 -12.38 -1.15
N LYS A 24 13.15 -12.79 -0.07
CA LYS A 24 12.75 -12.46 1.30
C LYS A 24 12.99 -10.96 1.50
N GLY A 25 11.97 -10.14 1.20
CA GLY A 25 11.94 -8.73 1.56
C GLY A 25 11.99 -8.54 3.07
N LEU A 26 12.11 -7.28 3.51
CA LEU A 26 11.95 -6.94 4.93
C LEU A 26 10.53 -7.31 5.38
N GLU A 27 10.36 -7.62 6.67
CA GLU A 27 9.05 -7.98 7.22
C GLU A 27 8.04 -6.85 7.00
N THR A 28 6.88 -7.17 6.43
CA THR A 28 5.76 -6.24 6.26
C THR A 28 4.59 -6.63 7.17
N ALA A 29 3.78 -5.64 7.52
CA ALA A 29 2.49 -5.84 8.18
C ALA A 29 1.39 -5.09 7.41
N PRO A 30 0.17 -5.65 7.30
CA PRO A 30 -0.95 -4.99 6.62
C PRO A 30 -1.18 -3.58 7.14
N VAL A 31 -1.37 -2.62 6.24
CA VAL A 31 -1.66 -1.22 6.59
C VAL A 31 -2.90 -0.76 5.85
N THR A 32 -3.82 -0.15 6.60
CA THR A 32 -5.01 0.51 6.06
C THR A 32 -5.17 1.88 6.69
N GLY A 33 -6.01 2.72 6.10
CA GLY A 33 -6.31 4.01 6.71
C GLY A 33 -7.34 4.81 5.96
N ILE A 34 -7.51 6.04 6.42
CA ILE A 34 -8.35 7.05 5.80
C ILE A 34 -7.57 8.36 5.67
N VAL A 35 -7.72 9.02 4.53
CA VAL A 35 -7.19 10.38 4.31
C VAL A 35 -8.35 11.35 4.31
N THR A 36 -8.19 12.44 5.05
CA THR A 36 -9.12 13.57 5.01
C THR A 36 -8.37 14.84 4.67
N TYR A 37 -9.03 15.76 3.96
CA TYR A 37 -8.56 17.12 3.73
C TYR A 37 -9.62 18.11 4.22
N ASN A 38 -9.23 19.00 5.14
CA ASN A 38 -10.13 19.98 5.77
C ASN A 38 -11.40 19.31 6.34
N GLY A 39 -11.23 18.18 7.04
CA GLY A 39 -12.29 17.43 7.71
C GLY A 39 -13.19 16.59 6.80
N LYS A 40 -12.92 16.52 5.49
CA LYS A 40 -13.69 15.71 4.52
C LYS A 40 -12.83 14.58 3.96
N PRO A 41 -13.39 13.39 3.68
CA PRO A 41 -12.65 12.32 3.00
C PRO A 41 -12.06 12.83 1.68
N LEU A 42 -10.78 12.56 1.44
CA LEU A 42 -10.12 12.90 0.19
C LEU A 42 -10.44 11.81 -0.84
N PRO A 43 -11.17 12.08 -1.94
CA PRO A 43 -11.78 11.00 -2.74
C PRO A 43 -10.85 10.40 -3.81
N TYR A 44 -9.61 10.84 -3.90
CA TYR A 44 -8.64 10.40 -4.91
C TYR A 44 -7.20 10.73 -4.47
N GLY A 45 -6.25 10.13 -5.17
CA GLY A 45 -4.82 10.35 -4.95
C GLY A 45 -4.11 9.08 -4.50
N ARG A 46 -2.92 9.27 -3.93
CA ARG A 46 -2.03 8.18 -3.52
C ARG A 46 -1.36 8.51 -2.19
N VAL A 47 -1.29 7.52 -1.32
CA VAL A 47 -0.53 7.53 -0.08
C VAL A 47 0.77 6.76 -0.30
N SER A 48 1.87 7.27 0.24
CA SER A 48 3.17 6.58 0.24
C SER A 48 3.78 6.59 1.63
N PHE A 49 4.27 5.45 2.09
CA PHE A 49 5.00 5.28 3.35
C PHE A 49 6.45 4.90 3.02
N ARG A 50 7.41 5.73 3.42
CA ARG A 50 8.83 5.52 3.17
C ARG A 50 9.55 5.08 4.44
N PRO A 51 10.05 3.83 4.50
CA PRO A 51 10.88 3.38 5.61
C PRO A 51 12.29 3.96 5.52
N PRO A 52 13.09 3.89 6.60
CA PRO A 52 14.51 4.25 6.57
C PRO A 52 15.34 3.31 5.67
N ALA A 53 14.89 2.07 5.47
CA ALA A 53 15.51 1.09 4.60
C ALA A 53 14.46 0.20 3.93
N GLY A 54 14.71 -0.20 2.68
CA GLY A 54 13.79 -1.02 1.90
C GLY A 54 12.87 -0.22 0.98
N SER A 55 11.89 -0.91 0.39
CA SER A 55 10.96 -0.33 -0.58
C SER A 55 9.86 0.49 0.13
N PRO A 56 9.45 1.63 -0.42
CA PRO A 56 8.27 2.33 0.07
C PRO A 56 7.00 1.52 -0.20
N ALA A 57 6.03 1.64 0.69
CA ALA A 57 4.69 1.11 0.48
C ALA A 57 3.80 2.18 -0.14
N THR A 58 2.92 1.80 -1.08
CA THR A 58 1.99 2.76 -1.72
C THR A 58 0.57 2.20 -1.78
N GLY A 59 -0.41 3.10 -1.85
CA GLY A 59 -1.81 2.75 -2.00
C GLY A 59 -2.63 3.88 -2.60
N GLU A 60 -3.58 3.54 -3.47
CA GLU A 60 -4.54 4.48 -4.02
C GLU A 60 -5.62 4.83 -2.99
N ILE A 61 -6.03 6.08 -3.02
CA ILE A 61 -7.10 6.60 -2.17
C ILE A 61 -8.43 6.40 -2.91
N GLN A 62 -9.36 5.74 -2.25
CA GLN A 62 -10.71 5.48 -2.76
C GLN A 62 -11.62 6.69 -2.56
N SER A 63 -12.80 6.68 -3.19
CA SER A 63 -13.76 7.78 -3.14
C SER A 63 -14.25 8.13 -1.73
N ASP A 64 -14.14 7.21 -0.78
CA ASP A 64 -14.48 7.39 0.63
C ASP A 64 -13.28 7.76 1.51
N GLY A 65 -12.13 8.10 0.90
CA GLY A 65 -10.89 8.44 1.58
C GLY A 65 -10.06 7.25 2.03
N ARG A 66 -10.54 6.02 1.88
CA ARG A 66 -9.81 4.85 2.37
C ARG A 66 -8.65 4.46 1.47
N PHE A 67 -7.59 3.94 2.08
CA PHE A 67 -6.47 3.34 1.37
C PHE A 67 -6.03 2.02 2.02
N SER A 68 -5.32 1.21 1.24
CA SER A 68 -4.58 0.03 1.69
C SER A 68 -3.21 0.05 1.03
N LEU A 69 -2.15 -0.25 1.78
CA LEU A 69 -0.79 -0.18 1.25
C LEU A 69 -0.30 -1.55 0.75
N SER A 70 0.62 -1.51 -0.20
CA SER A 70 1.38 -2.65 -0.71
C SER A 70 2.85 -2.26 -0.87
N THR A 71 3.76 -3.16 -0.53
CA THR A 71 5.22 -3.02 -0.69
C THR A 71 5.78 -4.00 -1.72
N TYR A 72 5.58 -5.30 -1.53
CA TYR A 72 6.12 -6.36 -2.39
C TYR A 72 5.02 -7.15 -3.11
N GLY A 73 3.89 -7.37 -2.44
CA GLY A 73 2.72 -8.05 -2.96
C GLY A 73 1.44 -7.27 -2.67
N ASN A 74 0.33 -7.68 -3.28
CA ASN A 74 -0.94 -6.98 -3.11
C ASN A 74 -1.45 -7.08 -1.66
N GLY A 75 -1.62 -5.94 -1.01
CA GLY A 75 -2.17 -5.83 0.35
C GLY A 75 -1.25 -6.32 1.47
N ASP A 76 0.03 -6.58 1.19
CA ASP A 76 1.02 -7.00 2.19
C ASP A 76 1.42 -5.87 3.17
N GLY A 77 0.95 -4.65 2.89
CA GLY A 77 1.10 -3.48 3.72
C GLY A 77 2.45 -2.80 3.57
N ALA A 78 3.05 -2.45 4.69
CA ALA A 78 4.30 -1.70 4.76
C ALA A 78 5.32 -2.42 5.64
N ILE A 79 6.60 -2.17 5.38
CA ILE A 79 7.70 -2.70 6.19
C ILE A 79 7.52 -2.29 7.66
N VAL A 80 7.76 -3.19 8.61
CA VAL A 80 7.67 -2.88 10.05
C VAL A 80 8.70 -1.80 10.42
N GLY A 81 8.27 -0.77 11.13
CA GLY A 81 9.09 0.36 11.57
C GLY A 81 8.44 1.72 11.36
N THR A 82 9.21 2.79 11.61
CA THR A 82 8.78 4.18 11.42
C THR A 82 8.93 4.61 9.97
N HIS A 83 7.87 5.22 9.42
CA HIS A 83 7.84 5.74 8.05
C HIS A 83 7.66 7.25 8.03
N GLN A 84 8.27 7.90 7.04
CA GLN A 84 7.80 9.20 6.58
C GLN A 84 6.64 8.99 5.61
N VAL A 85 5.60 9.82 5.71
CA VAL A 85 4.39 9.67 4.91
C VAL A 85 4.27 10.84 3.93
N SER A 86 3.88 10.57 2.70
CA SER A 86 3.45 11.59 1.76
C SER A 86 2.10 11.24 1.16
N VAL A 87 1.37 12.27 0.76
CA VAL A 87 0.09 12.17 0.07
C VAL A 87 0.17 13.02 -1.18
N THR A 88 -0.24 12.48 -2.32
CA THR A 88 -0.37 13.21 -3.58
C THR A 88 -1.80 13.12 -4.07
N ALA A 89 -2.38 14.24 -4.47
CA ALA A 89 -3.69 14.29 -5.11
C ALA A 89 -3.68 15.44 -6.12
N THR A 90 -3.91 15.14 -7.39
CA THR A 90 -3.78 16.09 -8.50
C THR A 90 -5.08 16.21 -9.30
N GLU A 91 -5.16 17.18 -10.20
CA GLU A 91 -6.28 17.33 -11.14
C GLU A 91 -6.48 16.10 -12.05
N VAL A 92 -5.41 15.35 -12.36
CA VAL A 92 -5.51 14.10 -13.13
C VAL A 92 -6.19 13.02 -12.30
N ASP A 93 -5.81 12.88 -11.04
CA ASP A 93 -6.45 11.93 -10.11
C ASP A 93 -7.94 12.28 -9.89
N ALA A 94 -8.27 13.57 -9.95
CA ALA A 94 -9.63 14.07 -9.84
C ALA A 94 -10.46 13.90 -11.14
N GLY A 95 -9.86 13.43 -12.23
CA GLY A 95 -10.51 13.35 -13.55
C GLY A 95 -10.83 14.71 -14.18
N VAL A 96 -10.23 15.80 -13.67
CA VAL A 96 -10.47 17.19 -14.11
C VAL A 96 -9.69 17.52 -15.38
N MET A 97 -8.51 16.91 -15.56
CA MET A 97 -7.82 16.93 -16.84
C MET A 97 -8.34 15.77 -17.71
N ALA A 98 -9.18 16.08 -18.70
CA ALA A 98 -9.30 15.19 -19.86
C ALA A 98 -7.89 14.98 -20.41
N ALA A 99 -7.54 13.75 -20.78
CA ALA A 99 -6.25 13.38 -21.33
C ALA A 99 -5.93 14.15 -22.63
N THR A 100 -5.59 15.43 -22.57
CA THR A 100 -4.99 16.18 -23.66
C THR A 100 -3.52 15.82 -23.74
N ALA A 101 -3.26 14.55 -24.08
CA ALA A 101 -2.00 14.09 -24.63
C ALA A 101 -1.95 14.50 -26.11
N ALA A 102 -1.81 15.80 -26.38
CA ALA A 102 -1.57 16.30 -27.75
C ALA A 102 -1.08 17.76 -27.74
N ASN A 103 -0.07 18.10 -26.95
CA ASN A 103 0.95 19.07 -27.36
C ASN A 103 2.05 19.19 -26.30
N THR A 104 3.25 19.41 -26.81
CA THR A 104 4.56 19.41 -26.16
C THR A 104 4.74 20.53 -25.14
N GLU A 105 3.95 20.56 -24.07
CA GLU A 105 4.28 21.30 -22.85
C GLU A 105 4.08 20.36 -21.66
N MET A 106 5.15 20.13 -20.90
CA MET A 106 5.13 19.34 -19.67
C MET A 106 4.35 20.11 -18.61
N THR A 107 3.02 20.16 -18.73
CA THR A 107 2.14 20.78 -17.74
C THR A 107 2.13 19.88 -16.52
N VAL A 108 2.84 20.28 -15.47
CA VAL A 108 2.83 19.58 -14.18
C VAL A 108 1.42 19.66 -13.63
N PRO A 109 0.71 18.52 -13.40
CA PRO A 109 -0.64 18.54 -12.85
C PRO A 109 -0.69 19.34 -11.54
N LYS A 110 -1.71 20.19 -11.39
CA LYS A 110 -1.88 21.00 -10.19
C LYS A 110 -2.22 20.10 -9.00
N SER A 111 -1.61 20.38 -7.85
CA SER A 111 -1.94 19.72 -6.58
C SER A 111 -3.29 20.23 -6.05
N MET A 112 -4.12 19.30 -5.58
CA MET A 112 -5.43 19.56 -4.96
C MET A 112 -5.36 19.62 -3.43
N ILE A 113 -4.16 19.42 -2.87
CA ILE A 113 -3.84 19.50 -1.44
C ILE A 113 -2.60 20.38 -1.23
N PRO A 114 -2.33 20.86 0.00
CA PRO A 114 -1.14 21.64 0.31
C PRO A 114 0.14 20.91 -0.09
N LYS A 115 1.04 21.62 -0.79
CA LYS A 115 2.29 21.05 -1.32
C LYS A 115 3.20 20.45 -0.24
N LYS A 116 3.07 20.87 1.02
CA LYS A 116 3.84 20.31 2.13
C LYS A 116 3.65 18.78 2.24
N TYR A 117 2.43 18.28 2.00
CA TYR A 117 2.13 16.85 2.10
C TYR A 117 2.63 16.01 0.93
N THR A 118 2.98 16.63 -0.21
CA THR A 118 3.40 15.89 -1.41
C THR A 118 4.86 15.44 -1.37
N SER A 119 5.60 15.77 -0.31
CA SER A 119 6.97 15.33 -0.10
C SER A 119 7.16 14.75 1.30
N PHE A 120 7.87 13.64 1.39
CA PHE A 120 8.24 12.99 2.65
C PHE A 120 9.00 13.91 3.63
N SER A 121 9.75 14.89 3.11
CA SER A 121 10.58 15.77 3.93
C SER A 121 9.84 16.98 4.48
N THR A 122 8.70 17.36 3.88
CA THR A 122 7.94 18.56 4.25
C THR A 122 6.56 18.25 4.81
N SER A 123 6.11 17.00 4.73
CA SER A 123 4.77 16.62 5.18
C SER A 123 4.64 16.64 6.69
N GLU A 124 5.75 16.41 7.40
CA GLU A 124 5.82 16.17 8.84
C GLU A 124 4.95 14.98 9.31
N LEU A 125 4.36 14.23 8.37
CA LEU A 125 3.55 13.07 8.64
C LEU A 125 4.46 11.85 8.86
N THR A 126 4.19 11.13 9.94
CA THR A 126 4.88 9.89 10.28
C THR A 126 3.89 8.80 10.64
N ALA A 127 4.29 7.55 10.44
CA ALA A 127 3.49 6.39 10.81
C ALA A 127 4.40 5.28 11.34
N GLU A 128 4.04 4.72 12.49
CA GLU A 128 4.73 3.56 13.06
C GLU A 128 3.96 2.29 12.73
N VAL A 129 4.55 1.44 11.90
CA VAL A 129 3.98 0.14 11.51
C VAL A 129 4.55 -0.92 12.42
N VAL A 130 3.67 -1.59 13.17
CA VAL A 130 4.06 -2.66 14.09
C VAL A 130 3.80 -4.04 13.48
N SER A 131 4.61 -5.03 13.86
CA SER A 131 4.49 -6.42 13.35
C SER A 131 3.17 -7.10 13.74
N SER A 132 2.55 -6.68 14.85
CA SER A 132 1.24 -7.16 15.29
C SER A 132 0.37 -6.02 15.79
N GLY A 133 -0.84 -5.91 15.26
CA GLY A 133 -1.75 -4.81 15.55
C GLY A 133 -2.64 -4.48 14.36
N LYS A 134 -3.46 -3.43 14.49
CA LYS A 134 -4.39 -3.04 13.43
C LYS A 134 -3.73 -2.22 12.31
N ASN A 135 -2.66 -1.47 12.61
CA ASN A 135 -1.99 -0.55 11.68
C ASN A 135 -2.99 0.26 10.83
N GLN A 136 -3.93 0.90 11.52
CA GLN A 136 -4.98 1.74 10.95
C GLN A 136 -4.63 3.21 11.21
N PHE A 137 -4.41 3.97 10.16
CA PHE A 137 -3.98 5.37 10.27
C PHE A 137 -5.05 6.33 9.75
N ALA A 138 -5.25 7.44 10.48
CA ALA A 138 -6.01 8.59 10.02
C ALA A 138 -5.02 9.69 9.62
N LEU A 139 -5.01 10.05 8.34
CA LEU A 139 -4.16 11.12 7.80
C LEU A 139 -5.02 12.37 7.61
N GLU A 140 -4.83 13.35 8.48
CA GLU A 140 -5.56 14.62 8.45
C GLU A 140 -4.71 15.70 7.78
N LEU A 141 -5.14 16.14 6.60
CA LEU A 141 -4.48 17.18 5.83
C LEU A 141 -5.21 18.51 6.05
N ASN A 142 -4.44 19.58 6.28
CA ASN A 142 -4.94 20.93 6.46
C ASN A 142 -3.98 21.94 5.84
N ASP A 143 -4.47 23.12 5.47
CA ASP A 143 -3.66 24.19 4.86
C ASP A 143 -2.44 24.60 5.71
#